data_AF-A0A2D8XEQ1-F1
#
_entry.id   AF-A0A2D8XEQ1-F1
#
_cell.length_a   1.000
_cell.length_b   1.000
_cell.length_c   1.000
_cell.angle_alpha   90.00
_cell.angle_beta   90.00
_cell.angle_gamma   90.00
#
_symmetry.space_group_name_H-M   'P 1'
#
loop_
_entity.id
_entity.type
_entity.pdbx_description
1 polymer ?
#
loop_
_entity_poly.entity_id
_entity_poly.type
_entity_poly.pdbx_seq_one_letter_code
_entity_poly.pdbx_strand_id
1 'polypeptide(L)'
;MSPIDRKNSPIFEQINSQPFMKLAHLQILDSLENRRTLLAILKDGSIHYTLFTGWGNYGTGCSLDDLQVGIDHNSQLPLDNSMELTVEEWKKYLIDIINRDSVYSVDRVVPNKVTFK
;
A
#
# COMPACT_ATOMS: atom_id res chain seq x y z
N MET A 1 -12.33 -46.34 -0.05
CA MET A 1 -11.51 -45.17 -0.45
C MET A 1 -11.56 -44.18 0.69
N SER A 2 -10.46 -44.01 1.41
CA SER A 2 -10.38 -43.10 2.55
C SER A 2 -10.30 -41.64 2.06
N PRO A 3 -10.88 -40.66 2.77
CA PRO A 3 -10.75 -39.25 2.42
C PRO A 3 -9.27 -38.85 2.54
N ILE A 4 -8.72 -38.25 1.49
CA ILE A 4 -7.39 -37.65 1.54
C ILE A 4 -7.48 -36.45 2.49
N ASP A 5 -6.86 -36.54 3.65
CA ASP A 5 -6.67 -35.43 4.59
C ASP A 5 -5.83 -34.33 3.93
N ARG A 6 -6.51 -33.39 3.27
CA ARG A 6 -5.90 -32.23 2.56
C ARG A 6 -5.16 -31.27 3.49
N LYS A 7 -5.21 -31.47 4.80
CA LYS A 7 -4.63 -30.57 5.81
C LYS A 7 -3.11 -30.72 5.98
N ASN A 8 -2.52 -31.81 5.50
CA ASN A 8 -1.07 -32.07 5.61
C ASN A 8 -0.32 -31.93 4.27
N SER A 9 -0.89 -31.20 3.31
CA SER A 9 -0.18 -30.91 2.07
C SER A 9 0.81 -29.76 2.31
N PRO A 10 2.11 -29.92 2.00
CA PRO A 10 3.11 -28.85 2.14
C PRO A 10 2.78 -27.60 1.31
N ILE A 11 1.85 -27.71 0.35
CA ILE A 11 1.33 -26.60 -0.43
C ILE A 11 0.42 -25.70 0.42
N PHE A 12 -0.36 -26.25 1.36
CA PHE A 12 -1.26 -25.45 2.22
C PHE A 12 -0.51 -24.67 3.31
N GLU A 13 0.63 -25.17 3.78
CA GLU A 13 1.50 -24.43 4.71
C GLU A 13 2.27 -23.29 3.99
N GLN A 14 2.63 -23.47 2.71
CA GLN A 14 3.30 -22.43 1.91
C GLN A 14 2.39 -21.23 1.55
N ILE A 15 1.07 -21.42 1.47
CA ILE A 15 0.12 -20.33 1.16
C ILE A 15 -0.03 -19.37 2.36
N ASN A 16 0.13 -19.86 3.59
CA ASN A 16 -0.06 -19.06 4.81
C ASN A 16 1.22 -18.36 5.32
N SER A 17 2.34 -18.50 4.61
CA SER A 17 3.63 -17.91 5.00
C SER A 17 4.04 -16.72 4.12
N GLN A 18 3.15 -16.19 3.27
CA GLN A 18 3.47 -14.99 2.52
C GLN A 18 3.67 -13.83 3.51
N PRO A 19 4.89 -13.27 3.60
CA PRO A 19 5.18 -12.25 4.60
C PRO A 19 4.32 -11.02 4.29
N PHE A 20 3.47 -10.64 5.25
CA PHE A 20 2.85 -9.32 5.25
C PHE A 20 3.97 -8.28 5.26
N MET A 21 4.22 -7.65 4.12
CA MET A 21 5.30 -6.69 3.97
C MET A 21 4.72 -5.30 3.69
N LYS A 22 4.99 -4.39 4.61
CA LYS A 22 4.68 -2.98 4.43
C LYS A 22 5.61 -2.39 3.36
N LEU A 23 5.07 -2.04 2.21
CA LEU A 23 5.81 -1.43 1.10
C LEU A 23 5.97 0.06 1.33
N ALA A 24 4.88 0.79 1.58
CA ALA A 24 4.92 2.24 1.78
C ALA A 24 3.98 2.71 2.90
N HIS A 25 4.35 3.83 3.51
CA HIS A 25 3.53 4.56 4.47
C HIS A 25 3.71 6.05 4.23
N LEU A 26 2.72 6.62 3.56
CA LEU A 26 2.75 8.01 3.13
C LEU A 26 1.76 8.80 3.98
N GLN A 27 2.24 9.87 4.58
CA GLN A 27 1.38 10.94 5.10
C GLN A 27 1.17 11.92 3.95
N ILE A 28 -0.09 12.19 3.63
CA ILE A 28 -0.47 13.01 2.48
C ILE A 28 -1.42 14.13 2.92
N LEU A 29 -1.41 15.23 2.18
CA LEU A 29 -2.20 16.45 2.43
C LEU A 29 -2.92 16.89 1.16
N ASP A 30 -4.18 17.30 1.28
CA ASP A 30 -4.86 18.02 0.20
C ASP A 30 -4.54 19.52 0.25
N SER A 31 -5.11 20.29 -0.69
CA SER A 31 -4.95 21.74 -0.78
C SER A 31 -5.52 22.53 0.41
N LEU A 32 -6.29 21.87 1.28
CA LEU A 32 -6.88 22.44 2.50
C LEU A 32 -6.16 21.94 3.77
N GLU A 33 -4.99 21.29 3.62
CA GLU A 33 -4.20 20.69 4.70
C GLU A 33 -4.91 19.55 5.46
N ASN A 34 -5.93 18.93 4.86
CA ASN A 34 -6.55 17.75 5.46
C ASN A 34 -5.59 16.57 5.37
N ARG A 35 -5.27 16.03 6.55
CA ARG A 35 -4.29 14.96 6.72
C ARG A 35 -4.90 13.61 6.42
N ARG A 36 -4.21 12.82 5.60
CA ARG A 36 -4.51 11.40 5.36
C ARG A 36 -3.25 10.56 5.45
N THR A 37 -3.45 9.25 5.59
CA THR A 37 -2.40 8.25 5.57
C THR A 37 -2.71 7.20 4.52
N LEU A 38 -1.80 7.02 3.55
CA LEU A 38 -1.85 5.95 2.56
C LEU A 38 -0.86 4.85 2.94
N LEU A 39 -1.38 3.65 3.20
CA LEU A 39 -0.59 2.44 3.38
C LEU A 39 -0.62 1.60 2.10
N ALA A 40 0.55 1.12 1.69
CA ALA A 40 0.69 0.09 0.66
C ALA A 40 1.35 -1.16 1.26
N ILE A 41 0.72 -2.31 1.09
CA ILE A 41 1.11 -3.58 1.69
C ILE A 41 1.16 -4.65 0.61
N LEU A 42 2.25 -5.41 0.55
CA LEU A 42 2.32 -6.65 -0.22
C LEU A 42 1.72 -7.79 0.61
N LYS A 43 0.65 -8.39 0.10
CA LYS A 43 -0.01 -9.54 0.71
C LYS A 43 -0.45 -10.50 -0.39
N ASP A 44 -0.13 -11.78 -0.23
CA ASP A 44 -0.53 -12.86 -1.15
C ASP A 44 -0.11 -12.59 -2.62
N GLY A 45 1.04 -11.93 -2.81
CA GLY A 45 1.57 -11.57 -4.14
C GLY A 45 0.93 -10.35 -4.79
N SER A 46 0.02 -9.65 -4.10
CA SER A 46 -0.64 -8.45 -4.62
C SER A 46 -0.47 -7.25 -3.69
N ILE A 47 -0.42 -6.05 -4.28
CA ILE A 47 -0.29 -4.81 -3.53
C ILE A 47 -1.68 -4.32 -3.15
N HIS A 48 -1.88 -4.13 -1.86
CA HIS A 48 -3.12 -3.65 -1.27
C HIS A 48 -2.91 -2.26 -0.70
N TYR A 49 -3.85 -1.37 -0.97
CA TYR A 49 -3.85 0.00 -0.49
C TYR A 49 -4.90 0.20 0.59
N THR A 50 -4.60 1.08 1.54
CA THR A 50 -5.59 1.52 2.53
C THR A 50 -5.37 2.98 2.86
N LEU A 51 -6.44 3.77 2.79
CA LEU A 51 -6.45 5.18 3.12
C LEU A 51 -7.10 5.39 4.50
N PHE A 52 -6.48 6.23 5.33
CA PHE A 52 -6.99 6.58 6.66
C PHE A 52 -7.09 8.09 6.84
N THR A 53 -8.01 8.55 7.69
CA THR A 53 -7.99 9.91 8.25
C THR A 53 -6.76 10.12 9.14
N GLY A 54 -6.18 11.33 9.08
CA GLY A 54 -5.07 11.73 9.93
C GLY A 54 -3.74 11.05 9.58
N TRP A 55 -2.80 11.12 10.52
CA TRP A 55 -1.42 10.62 10.37
C TRP A 55 -1.17 9.25 11.02
N GLY A 56 -2.21 8.67 11.60
CA GLY A 56 -2.15 7.35 12.23
C GLY A 56 -2.48 6.23 11.23
N ASN A 57 -1.97 5.06 11.54
CA ASN A 57 -2.31 3.79 10.90
C ASN A 57 -3.56 3.11 11.51
N TYR A 58 -4.28 3.82 12.39
CA TYR A 58 -5.52 3.40 13.06
C TYR A 58 -6.65 4.44 12.92
N GLY A 59 -6.53 5.34 11.93
CA GLY A 59 -7.59 6.30 11.63
C GLY A 59 -8.85 5.61 11.11
N THR A 60 -9.88 6.40 10.82
CA THR A 60 -11.07 5.89 10.13
C THR A 60 -10.68 5.57 8.69
N GLY A 61 -11.01 4.36 8.22
CA GLY A 61 -10.79 3.96 6.84
C GLY A 61 -11.58 4.84 5.86
N CYS A 62 -10.98 5.15 4.71
CA CYS A 62 -11.55 6.01 3.69
C CYS A 62 -11.57 5.29 2.35
N SER A 63 -12.37 5.78 1.40
CA SER A 63 -12.36 5.24 0.05
C SER A 63 -11.03 5.59 -0.62
N LEU A 64 -10.47 4.66 -1.41
CA LEU A 64 -9.32 4.98 -2.26
C LEU A 64 -9.69 5.96 -3.38
N ASP A 65 -10.97 5.98 -3.78
CA ASP A 65 -11.50 6.93 -4.77
C ASP A 65 -11.34 8.39 -4.31
N ASP A 66 -11.23 8.64 -2.98
CA ASP A 66 -11.00 9.98 -2.44
C ASP A 66 -9.66 10.56 -2.92
N LEU A 67 -8.66 9.71 -3.21
CA LEU A 67 -7.39 10.15 -3.78
C LEU A 67 -7.55 10.77 -5.16
N GLN A 68 -8.58 10.33 -5.90
CA GLN A 68 -8.83 10.69 -7.28
C GLN A 68 -7.54 10.56 -8.13
N VAL A 69 -6.86 9.42 -8.01
CA VAL A 69 -5.67 9.16 -8.84
C VAL A 69 -6.10 9.06 -10.29
N GLY A 70 -5.39 9.75 -11.18
CA GLY A 70 -5.66 9.69 -12.62
C GLY A 70 -6.50 10.84 -13.17
N ILE A 71 -6.82 11.88 -12.37
CA ILE A 71 -7.66 13.00 -12.83
C ILE A 71 -7.09 13.67 -14.09
N ASP A 72 -5.79 13.94 -14.11
CA ASP A 72 -5.17 14.76 -15.15
C ASP A 72 -4.46 13.90 -16.21
N HIS A 73 -3.90 12.75 -15.82
CA HIS A 73 -3.06 11.93 -16.70
C HIS A 73 -3.51 10.47 -16.82
N ASN A 74 -4.66 10.10 -16.25
CA ASN A 74 -5.18 8.72 -16.25
C ASN A 74 -4.18 7.70 -15.67
N SER A 75 -3.36 8.14 -14.70
CA SER A 75 -2.49 7.25 -13.93
C SER A 75 -3.31 6.31 -13.05
N GLN A 76 -2.70 5.21 -12.61
CA GLN A 76 -3.30 4.27 -11.67
C GLN A 76 -2.34 3.98 -10.54
N LEU A 77 -2.87 3.64 -9.37
CA LEU A 77 -2.05 3.10 -8.29
C LEU A 77 -1.44 1.75 -8.74
N PRO A 78 -0.13 1.54 -8.56
CA PRO A 78 0.51 0.30 -8.96
C PRO A 78 0.02 -0.90 -8.13
N LEU A 79 -0.75 -1.78 -8.75
CA LEU A 79 -1.27 -2.99 -8.11
C LEU A 79 -0.25 -4.13 -8.05
N ASP A 80 0.81 -4.02 -8.85
CA ASP A 80 1.91 -4.97 -8.96
C ASP A 80 3.26 -4.26 -9.19
N ASN A 81 4.29 -5.07 -9.47
CA ASN A 81 5.60 -4.60 -9.89
C ASN A 81 5.94 -5.10 -11.31
N SER A 82 5.06 -4.83 -12.28
CA SER A 82 5.24 -5.18 -13.69
C SER A 82 6.52 -4.60 -14.33
N MET A 83 7.10 -3.55 -13.73
CA MET A 83 8.33 -2.90 -14.18
C MET A 83 9.61 -3.45 -13.52
N GLU A 84 9.51 -4.51 -12.71
CA GLU A 84 10.64 -5.14 -12.01
C GLU A 84 11.47 -4.16 -11.14
N LEU A 85 10.84 -3.13 -10.58
CA LEU A 85 11.49 -2.12 -9.77
C LEU A 85 11.97 -2.68 -8.42
N THR A 86 13.06 -2.12 -7.89
CA THR A 86 13.37 -2.31 -6.48
C THR A 86 12.30 -1.66 -5.59
N VAL A 87 12.20 -2.07 -4.32
CA VAL A 87 11.23 -1.49 -3.37
C VAL A 87 11.37 0.03 -3.27
N GLU A 88 12.59 0.57 -3.32
CA GLU A 88 12.81 2.01 -3.22
C GLU A 88 12.43 2.76 -4.49
N GLU A 89 12.66 2.17 -5.67
CA GLU A 89 12.21 2.73 -6.94
C GLU A 89 10.68 2.69 -7.06
N TRP A 90 10.07 1.57 -6.66
CA TRP A 90 8.62 1.43 -6.63
C TRP A 90 7.97 2.46 -5.70
N LYS A 91 8.56 2.73 -4.53
CA LYS A 91 8.10 3.79 -3.62
C LYS A 91 8.20 5.18 -4.25
N LYS A 92 9.31 5.48 -4.93
CA LYS A 92 9.47 6.76 -5.65
C LYS A 92 8.40 6.91 -6.73
N TYR A 93 8.16 5.85 -7.51
CA TYR A 93 7.11 5.83 -8.52
C TYR A 93 5.71 6.09 -7.92
N LEU A 94 5.38 5.44 -6.79
CA LEU A 94 4.12 5.71 -6.09
C LEU A 94 4.03 7.17 -5.63
N ILE A 95 5.10 7.73 -5.06
CA ILE A 95 5.14 9.12 -4.61
C ILE A 95 4.92 10.08 -5.79
N ASP A 96 5.54 9.79 -6.94
CA ASP A 96 5.39 10.60 -8.14
C ASP A 96 3.95 10.58 -8.66
N ILE A 97 3.28 9.43 -8.66
CA ILE A 97 1.86 9.32 -9.03
C ILE A 97 1.00 10.18 -8.11
N ILE A 98 1.17 10.05 -6.78
CA ILE A 98 0.38 10.81 -5.82
C ILE A 98 0.59 12.31 -6.02
N ASN A 99 1.85 12.76 -6.08
CA ASN A 99 2.16 14.19 -6.20
C ASN A 99 1.72 14.81 -7.52
N ARG A 100 1.70 14.03 -8.60
CA ARG A 100 1.45 14.54 -9.96
C ARG A 100 0.00 14.45 -10.39
N ASP A 101 -0.71 13.42 -9.94
CA ASP A 101 -1.97 13.00 -10.57
C ASP A 101 -3.00 12.54 -9.53
N SER A 102 -3.03 13.19 -8.36
CA SER A 102 -4.03 13.01 -7.32
C SER A 102 -4.39 14.36 -6.69
N VAL A 103 -5.48 14.43 -5.93
CA VAL A 103 -5.83 15.65 -5.17
C VAL A 103 -4.99 15.86 -3.91
N TYR A 104 -4.04 14.96 -3.65
CA TYR A 104 -3.16 14.97 -2.49
C TYR A 104 -1.69 15.13 -2.90
N SER A 105 -0.88 15.59 -1.95
CA SER A 105 0.58 15.63 -2.06
C SER A 105 1.21 14.90 -0.87
N VAL A 106 2.36 14.27 -1.10
CA VAL A 106 3.10 13.54 -0.06
C VAL A 106 3.85 14.54 0.82
N ASP A 107 3.43 14.64 2.08
CA ASP A 107 4.11 15.42 3.12
C ASP A 107 5.31 14.65 3.68
N ARG A 108 5.14 13.35 3.95
CA ARG A 108 6.16 12.53 4.61
C ARG A 108 6.05 11.05 4.29
N VAL A 109 7.21 10.41 4.14
CA VAL A 109 7.34 8.95 4.15
C VAL A 109 7.69 8.49 5.56
N VAL A 110 6.83 7.69 6.18
CA VAL A 110 7.06 7.16 7.52
C VAL A 110 7.94 5.91 7.44
N PRO A 111 9.07 5.85 8.17
CA PRO A 111 9.95 4.68 8.15
C PRO A 111 9.23 3.41 8.60
N ASN A 112 9.51 2.30 7.92
CA ASN A 112 8.96 0.98 8.29
C ASN A 112 9.62 0.35 9.52
N LYS A 113 10.74 0.90 10.00
CA LYS A 113 11.43 0.42 11.22
C LYS A 113 10.92 1.17 12.43
N VAL A 114 10.32 0.43 13.37
CA VAL A 114 10.03 0.94 14.71
C VAL A 114 11.28 0.77 15.56
N THR A 115 11.92 1.88 15.93
CA THR A 115 12.94 1.90 16.98
C THR A 115 12.25 2.15 18.31
N PHE A 116 12.21 1.14 19.17
CA PHE A 116 11.92 1.35 20.59
C PHE A 116 13.19 1.94 21.23
N LYS A 117 13.06 3.07 21.92
CA LYS A 117 14.10 3.59 22.81
C LYS A 117 13.85 3.07 24.22
#